data_AF-A0A3M0ZBS5-F1
#
_entry.id   AF-A0A3M0ZBS5-F1
#
_cell.length_a   1.000
_cell.length_b   1.000
_cell.length_c   1.000
_cell.angle_alpha   90.00
_cell.angle_beta   90.00
_cell.angle_gamma   90.00
#
_symmetry.space_group_name_H-M   'P 1'
#
loop_
_entity.id
_entity.type
_entity.pdbx_description
1 polymer ?
#
loop_
_entity_poly.entity_id
_entity_poly.type
_entity_poly.pdbx_seq_one_letter_code
_entity_poly.pdbx_strand_id
1 'polypeptide(L)' 'YAFVDFGACVGQAVPSELANLQAWMQRMAQRPSAEASLHPAASASGMRG' A
#
# COMPACT_ATOMS: atom_id res chain seq x y z
N TYR A 1 -1.79 2.98 5.26
CA TYR A 1 -1.05 2.83 4.00
C TYR A 1 -2.00 2.73 2.80
N ALA A 2 -3.25 2.28 3.01
CA ALA A 2 -4.31 2.24 1.99
C ALA A 2 -4.47 3.54 1.18
N PHE A 3 -4.53 4.74 1.79
CA PHE A 3 -4.63 5.99 1.02
C PHE A 3 -3.46 6.20 0.04
N VAL A 4 -2.25 5.89 0.48
CA VAL A 4 -1.03 6.02 -0.34
C VAL A 4 -1.02 4.97 -1.46
N ASP A 5 -1.52 3.76 -1.17
CA ASP A 5 -1.69 2.68 -2.14
C ASP A 5 -2.78 2.99 -3.18
N PHE A 6 -3.90 3.56 -2.74
CA PHE A 6 -4.97 4.08 -3.59
C PHE A 6 -4.47 5.21 -4.49
N GLY A 7 -3.62 6.10 -3.96
CA GLY A 7 -2.94 7.13 -4.75
C GLY A 7 -2.26 6.54 -5.98
N ALA A 8 -1.52 5.43 -5.83
CA ALA A 8 -0.91 4.74 -6.96
C ALA A 8 -1.96 4.20 -7.96
N CYS A 9 -3.11 3.72 -7.48
CA CYS A 9 -4.21 3.24 -8.33
C CYS A 9 -4.83 4.34 -9.20
N VAL A 10 -4.83 5.59 -8.73
CA VAL A 10 -5.34 6.76 -9.48
C VAL A 10 -4.25 7.57 -10.19
N GLY A 11 -3.05 7.00 -10.33
CA GLY A 11 -1.93 7.65 -11.02
C GLY A 11 -1.16 8.69 -10.19
N GLN A 12 -1.39 8.73 -8.89
CA GLN A 12 -0.71 9.59 -7.90
C GLN A 12 0.21 8.75 -7.01
N ALA A 13 1.17 8.06 -7.63
CA ALA A 13 2.15 7.26 -6.91
C ALA A 13 3.08 8.12 -6.05
N VAL A 14 3.65 7.53 -5.00
CA VAL A 14 4.65 8.20 -4.14
C VAL A 14 5.90 8.52 -4.97
N PRO A 15 6.38 9.79 -4.97
CA PRO A 15 7.61 10.16 -5.64
C PRO A 15 8.82 9.36 -5.15
N SER A 16 9.72 9.03 -6.08
CA SER A 16 10.85 8.11 -5.83
C SER A 16 11.86 8.66 -4.81
N GLU A 17 11.96 9.98 -4.72
CA GLU A 17 12.85 10.74 -3.85
C GLU A 17 12.44 10.72 -2.37
N LEU A 18 11.20 10.32 -2.07
CA LEU A 18 10.68 10.24 -0.70
C LEU A 18 11.07 8.91 -0.02
N ALA A 19 12.37 8.68 0.14
CA ALA A 19 12.93 7.42 0.64
C ALA A 19 12.34 6.97 1.99
N ASN A 20 12.09 7.92 2.90
CA ASN A 20 11.49 7.62 4.21
C ASN A 20 10.05 7.12 4.09
N LEU A 21 9.28 7.67 3.15
CA LEU A 21 7.90 7.25 2.92
C LEU A 21 7.84 5.87 2.27
N GLN A 22 8.75 5.58 1.34
CA GLN A 22 8.88 4.23 0.76
C GLN A 22 9.25 3.19 1.81
N ALA A 23 10.27 3.48 2.63
CA ALA A 23 10.67 2.59 3.72
C ALA A 23 9.54 2.37 4.74
N TRP A 24 8.74 3.40 5.01
CA TRP A 24 7.54 3.26 5.83
C TRP A 24 6.47 2.39 5.17
N MET A 25 6.17 2.58 3.88
CA MET A 25 5.22 1.75 3.13
C MET A 25 5.63 0.27 3.17
N GLN A 26 6.91 -0.04 2.97
CA GLN A 26 7.44 -1.40 3.07
C GLN A 26 7.24 -2.02 4.46
N ARG A 27 7.56 -1.27 5.52
CA ARG A 27 7.33 -1.73 6.90
C ARG A 27 5.86 -1.96 7.21
N MET A 28 4.96 -1.12 6.69
CA MET A 28 3.52 -1.31 6.87
C MET A 28 3.00 -2.55 6.15
N ALA A 29 3.47 -2.81 4.93
CA ALA A 29 3.08 -3.97 4.14
C ALA A 29 3.50 -5.32 4.78
N GLN A 30 4.53 -5.33 5.64
CA GLN A 30 5.01 -6.54 6.33
C GLN A 30 4.25 -6.87 7.63
N ARG A 31 3.28 -6.05 8.05
CA ARG A 31 2.55 -6.30 9.29
C ARG A 31 1.53 -7.43 9.06
N PRO A 32 1.38 -8.41 9.98
CA PRO A 32 0.37 -9.45 9.84
C PRO A 32 -1.06 -8.89 9.70
N SER A 33 -1.33 -7.74 10.33
CA SER A 33 -2.62 -7.05 10.21
C SER A 33 -2.89 -6.47 8.82
N ALA A 34 -1.86 -6.19 8.02
CA ALA A 34 -2.03 -5.68 6.66
C ALA A 34 -2.67 -6.74 5.76
N GLU A 35 -2.15 -7.97 5.82
CA GLU A 35 -2.75 -9.12 5.14
C GLU A 35 -4.13 -9.46 5.72
N ALA A 36 -4.26 -9.50 7.05
CA ALA A 36 -5.52 -9.85 7.70
C ALA A 36 -6.67 -8.86 7.46
N SER A 37 -6.37 -7.62 7.07
CA SER A 37 -7.38 -6.58 6.76
C SER A 37 -7.83 -6.59 5.31
N LEU A 38 -7.17 -7.37 4.43
CA LEU A 38 -7.55 -7.42 3.02
C LEU A 38 -8.91 -8.09 2.86
N HIS A 39 -9.85 -7.34 2.27
CA HIS A 39 -11.09 -7.94 1.81
C HIS A 39 -10.79 -8.96 0.71
N PRO A 40 -11.48 -10.12 0.63
CA PRO A 40 -11.23 -11.13 -0.40
C PRO A 40 -11.29 -10.60 -1.84
N ALA A 41 -12.05 -9.53 -2.09
CA ALA A 41 -12.09 -8.87 -3.40
C ALA A 41 -10.84 -8.03 -3.72
N ALA A 42 -10.11 -7.55 -2.70
CA ALA A 42 -8.90 -6.73 -2.87
C ALA A 42 -7.72 -7.57 -3.40
N SER A 43 -7.65 -8.85 -3.04
CA SER A 43 -6.58 -9.76 -3.51
C SER A 43 -6.55 -9.90 -5.03
N ALA A 44 -7.71 -9.81 -5.70
CA ALA A 44 -7.83 -9.88 -7.16
C ALA A 44 -7.34 -8.61 -7.88
N SER A 45 -7.29 -7.48 -7.17
CA SER A 45 -6.96 -6.17 -7.74
C SER A 45 -5.50 -5.75 -7.55
N GLY A 46 -4.73 -6.50 -6.75
CA GLY A 46 -3.37 -6.11 -6.36
C GLY A 46 -3.31 -4.92 -5.39
N MET A 47 -4.46 -4.39 -4.97
CA MET A 47 -4.57 -3.36 -3.93
C MET A 47 -4.20 -3.94 -2.58
N ARG A 48 -3.42 -3.19 -1.81
CA ARG A 48 -2.89 -3.60 -0.53
C ARG A 48 -3.76 -3.15 0.63
N GLY A 49 -4.72 -2.24 0.44
CA GLY A 49 -5.63 -1.80 1.50
C GLY A 49 -6.92 -1.18 0.96
#